data_AF-A0A090DYU0-F1
#
_entry.id   AF-A0A090DYU0-F1
#
_cell.length_a   1.000
_cell.length_b   1.000
_cell.length_c   1.000
_cell.angle_alpha   90.00
_cell.angle_beta   90.00
_cell.angle_gamma   90.00
#
_symmetry.space_group_name_H-M   'P 1'
#
loop_
_entity.id
_entity.type
_entity.pdbx_description
1 polymer ?
#
loop_
_entity_poly.entity_id
_entity_poly.type
_entity_poly.pdbx_seq_one_letter_code
_entity_poly.pdbx_strand_id
1 'polypeptide(L)'
;MDLTSYAGSQIDLMQGLPVAVYTTDKDGYITFFNEAAAELWGRRPIIGKARWCGSWRLRHLDGSSMAHEECSLAIALMQSRDVYGGKAVAERPDGQLIPLVAHPVLLRDRAGNVVGAMNTLLDLRTQTRADESDMRLAAIVESSMDAIVSKDMNGTITSWNDAAVNLFGYTAAEAIGRPVTMLIPHDRLDEETTIMNCIRAGQRMPTFETVRLRKNGIPVPVSLTVSPIRDGDGSIIGASKIVRDISSHKESEQRIKLLMREVNHRVKNQYAVILSMIRQIGKLTSTPDRFLDHVRDRITALSDSHDLLVEGGWRGAAVRELVEAQLKPFVASPRLSMTGPAILLGANAVQYLGIAFHELATNSAKYGALSRREGHIEVRWEVEGANTFRLVWRETGGPAMKHCDRQGFGMLVLKHVAPQAMGGSSQLEFSKSGLAWTLTTPLRSVQSAAEENSIGFAAAASH
;
A
#
# COMPACT_ATOMS: atom_id res chain seq x y z
N MET A 1 -10.04 16.04 80.16
CA MET A 1 -9.95 15.78 78.71
C MET A 1 -11.28 15.17 78.31
N ASP A 2 -12.12 15.95 77.63
CA ASP A 2 -13.51 15.58 77.36
C ASP A 2 -13.59 14.41 76.38
N LEU A 3 -14.11 13.27 76.83
CA LEU A 3 -14.29 12.06 76.01
C LEU A 3 -15.23 12.30 74.80
N THR A 4 -16.08 13.32 74.88
CA THR A 4 -16.97 13.79 73.80
C THR A 4 -16.22 14.45 72.65
N SER A 5 -15.10 15.14 72.91
CA SER A 5 -14.27 15.77 71.88
C SER A 5 -13.51 14.74 71.02
N TYR A 6 -13.11 13.62 71.61
CA TYR A 6 -12.35 12.57 70.92
C TYR A 6 -13.25 11.72 70.00
N ALA A 7 -14.48 11.40 70.45
CA ALA A 7 -15.46 10.67 69.65
C ALA A 7 -15.91 11.46 68.41
N GLY A 8 -16.06 12.79 68.52
CA GLY A 8 -16.35 13.66 67.36
C GLY A 8 -15.26 13.61 66.29
N SER A 9 -13.98 13.65 66.71
CA SER A 9 -12.85 13.61 65.76
C SER A 9 -12.72 12.31 64.97
N GLN A 10 -13.15 11.18 65.53
CA GLN A 10 -13.10 9.88 64.84
C GLN A 10 -14.20 9.75 63.78
N ILE A 11 -15.39 10.30 64.06
CA ILE A 11 -16.50 10.35 63.09
C ILE A 11 -16.12 11.26 61.92
N ASP A 12 -15.56 12.45 62.19
CA ASP A 12 -15.11 13.37 61.14
C ASP A 12 -14.02 12.72 60.25
N LEU A 13 -13.11 11.96 60.85
CA LEU A 13 -12.08 11.22 60.11
C LEU A 13 -12.67 10.14 59.19
N MET A 14 -13.63 9.35 59.68
CA MET A 14 -14.31 8.34 58.86
C MET A 14 -15.20 8.97 57.78
N GLN A 15 -15.79 10.13 58.06
CA GLN A 15 -16.61 10.89 57.12
C GLN A 15 -15.80 11.38 55.91
N GLY A 16 -14.54 11.79 56.13
CA GLY A 16 -13.64 12.27 55.08
C GLY A 16 -12.94 11.19 54.25
N LEU A 17 -13.16 9.90 54.55
CA LEU A 17 -12.54 8.82 53.78
C LEU A 17 -13.14 8.73 52.37
N PRO A 18 -12.32 8.63 51.31
CA PRO A 18 -12.79 8.48 49.93
C PRO A 18 -13.29 7.07 49.60
N VAL A 19 -13.35 6.19 50.60
CA VAL A 19 -13.81 4.80 50.48
C VAL A 19 -15.08 4.61 51.30
N ALA A 20 -16.01 3.82 50.78
CA ALA A 20 -17.28 3.53 51.44
C ALA A 20 -17.05 2.76 52.74
N VAL A 21 -17.43 3.36 53.87
CA VAL A 21 -17.27 2.80 55.21
C VAL A 21 -18.56 2.94 56.00
N TYR A 22 -18.92 1.90 56.73
CA TYR A 22 -20.01 1.95 57.69
C TYR A 22 -19.76 1.06 58.90
N THR A 23 -20.46 1.32 60.00
CA THR A 23 -20.41 0.52 61.22
C THR A 23 -21.79 0.04 61.63
N THR A 24 -21.81 -1.04 62.40
CA THR A 24 -23.01 -1.66 62.96
C THR A 24 -22.82 -1.98 64.44
N ASP A 25 -23.93 -2.10 65.17
CA ASP A 25 -23.93 -2.74 66.49
C ASP A 25 -23.81 -4.28 66.37
N LYS A 26 -23.74 -4.96 67.52
CA LYS A 26 -23.61 -6.42 67.60
C LYS A 26 -24.76 -7.19 66.92
N ASP A 27 -25.94 -6.57 66.81
CA ASP A 27 -27.15 -7.18 66.24
C ASP A 27 -27.27 -6.88 64.73
N GLY A 28 -26.32 -6.10 64.20
CA GLY A 28 -26.16 -5.76 62.79
C GLY A 28 -26.82 -4.46 62.38
N TYR A 29 -27.41 -3.67 63.29
CA TYR A 29 -28.03 -2.40 62.93
C TYR A 29 -26.98 -1.35 62.63
N ILE A 30 -27.12 -0.66 61.50
CA ILE A 30 -26.18 0.38 61.08
C ILE A 30 -26.19 1.51 62.09
N THR A 31 -25.01 1.80 62.65
CA THR A 31 -24.77 2.86 63.64
C THR A 31 -24.14 4.10 63.00
N PHE A 32 -23.41 3.95 61.90
CA PHE A 32 -22.79 5.04 61.13
C PHE A 32 -22.53 4.60 59.69
N PHE A 33 -22.53 5.53 58.75
CA PHE A 33 -21.99 5.35 57.40
C PHE A 33 -21.47 6.68 56.88
N ASN A 34 -20.39 6.68 56.09
CA ASN A 34 -19.86 7.89 55.49
C ASN A 34 -20.54 8.22 54.14
N GLU A 35 -20.17 9.37 53.58
CA GLU A 35 -20.76 9.84 52.32
C GLU A 35 -20.48 8.89 51.15
N ALA A 36 -19.26 8.36 51.05
CA ALA A 36 -18.88 7.38 50.03
C ALA A 36 -19.75 6.11 50.08
N ALA A 37 -20.16 5.65 51.27
CA ALA A 37 -21.08 4.51 51.40
C ALA A 37 -22.48 4.83 50.91
N ALA A 38 -23.01 6.02 51.23
CA ALA A 38 -24.30 6.48 50.74
C ALA A 38 -24.33 6.60 49.19
N GLU A 39 -23.26 7.17 48.62
CA GLU A 39 -23.07 7.27 47.18
C GLU A 39 -22.98 5.89 46.53
N LEU A 40 -22.21 4.96 47.11
CA LEU A 40 -22.06 3.60 46.59
C LEU A 40 -23.42 2.89 46.54
N TRP A 41 -24.21 2.97 47.60
CA TRP A 41 -25.54 2.36 47.68
C TRP A 41 -26.60 3.10 46.84
N GLY A 42 -26.35 4.33 46.42
CA GLY A 42 -27.33 5.19 45.75
C GLY A 42 -28.51 5.56 46.65
N ARG A 43 -28.35 5.44 47.97
CA ARG A 43 -29.38 5.72 48.98
C ARG A 43 -28.76 5.94 50.35
N ARG A 44 -29.53 6.58 51.23
CA ARG A 44 -29.19 6.73 52.66
C ARG A 44 -30.07 5.82 53.52
N PRO A 45 -29.52 4.76 54.15
CA PRO A 45 -30.29 3.94 55.08
C PRO A 45 -30.61 4.71 56.37
N ILE A 46 -31.69 4.32 57.05
CA ILE A 46 -32.04 4.89 58.36
C ILE A 46 -31.19 4.19 59.43
N ILE A 47 -30.35 4.95 60.12
CA ILE A 47 -29.52 4.50 61.25
C ILE A 47 -30.41 3.88 62.33
N GLY A 48 -29.98 2.76 62.92
CA GLY A 48 -30.72 2.02 63.92
C GLY A 48 -31.93 1.21 63.40
N LYS A 49 -32.24 1.28 62.09
CA LYS A 49 -33.29 0.45 61.46
C LYS A 49 -32.75 -0.46 60.36
N ALA A 50 -31.84 0.04 59.53
CA ALA A 50 -31.21 -0.76 58.49
C ALA A 50 -30.25 -1.77 59.12
N ARG A 51 -30.32 -3.03 58.69
CA ARG A 51 -29.57 -4.15 59.26
C ARG A 51 -28.62 -4.73 58.23
N TRP A 52 -27.43 -5.13 58.67
CA TRP A 52 -26.33 -5.75 57.94
C TRP A 52 -25.65 -4.92 56.85
N CYS A 53 -26.40 -4.20 56.01
CA CYS A 53 -25.84 -3.42 54.92
C CYS A 53 -26.82 -2.32 54.47
N GLY A 54 -26.29 -1.19 53.98
CA GLY A 54 -27.10 -0.08 53.47
C GLY A 54 -27.61 -0.26 52.04
N SER A 55 -27.14 -1.29 51.33
CA SER A 55 -27.56 -1.63 49.97
C SER A 55 -29.07 -1.90 49.89
N TRP A 56 -29.72 -1.47 48.81
CA TRP A 56 -31.16 -1.71 48.61
C TRP A 56 -31.45 -3.19 48.37
N ARG A 57 -30.71 -3.82 47.47
CA ARG A 57 -30.66 -5.28 47.28
C ARG A 57 -29.22 -5.73 47.08
N LEU A 58 -28.95 -6.97 47.44
CA LEU A 58 -27.67 -7.64 47.18
C LEU A 58 -27.88 -8.82 46.24
N ARG A 59 -26.85 -9.12 45.46
CA ARG A 59 -26.77 -10.28 44.57
C ARG A 59 -25.41 -10.94 44.68
N HIS A 60 -25.35 -12.23 44.40
CA HIS A 60 -24.10 -12.92 44.13
C HIS A 60 -23.52 -12.46 42.78
N LEU A 61 -22.26 -12.76 42.52
CA LEU A 61 -21.59 -12.40 41.26
C LEU A 61 -22.20 -13.09 40.03
N ASP A 62 -22.88 -14.22 40.22
CA ASP A 62 -23.63 -14.92 39.17
C ASP A 62 -25.00 -14.30 38.87
N GLY A 63 -25.37 -13.23 39.59
CA GLY A 63 -26.62 -12.48 39.41
C GLY A 63 -27.80 -12.98 40.24
N SER A 64 -27.66 -14.11 40.95
CA SER A 64 -28.69 -14.61 41.87
C SER A 64 -28.88 -13.67 43.06
N SER A 65 -30.10 -13.63 43.61
CA SER A 65 -30.44 -12.76 44.75
C SER A 65 -29.71 -13.24 46.01
N MET A 66 -29.11 -12.30 46.75
CA MET A 66 -28.44 -12.55 48.01
C MET A 66 -29.24 -11.90 49.14
N ALA A 67 -29.56 -12.66 50.19
CA ALA A 67 -30.18 -12.09 51.38
C ALA A 67 -29.16 -11.24 52.16
N HIS A 68 -29.60 -10.19 52.86
CA HIS A 68 -28.69 -9.35 53.64
C HIS A 68 -28.00 -10.12 54.78
N GLU A 69 -28.63 -11.17 55.30
CA GLU A 69 -28.07 -12.11 56.28
C GLU A 69 -26.92 -12.96 55.73
N GLU A 70 -26.81 -13.07 54.41
CA GLU A 70 -25.75 -13.84 53.72
C GLU A 70 -24.56 -12.96 53.34
N CYS A 71 -24.65 -11.65 53.55
CA CYS A 71 -23.55 -10.74 53.22
C CYS A 71 -22.37 -10.94 54.19
N SER A 72 -21.16 -10.57 53.74
CA SER A 72 -19.92 -10.75 54.50
C SER A 72 -19.97 -10.20 55.92
N LEU A 73 -20.64 -9.06 56.14
CA LEU A 73 -20.78 -8.46 57.48
C LEU A 73 -21.66 -9.32 58.39
N ALA A 74 -22.81 -9.78 57.87
CA ALA A 74 -23.74 -10.62 58.62
C ALA A 74 -23.06 -11.95 59.03
N ILE A 75 -22.36 -12.58 58.09
CA ILE A 75 -21.56 -13.78 58.37
C ILE A 75 -20.52 -13.51 59.45
N ALA A 76 -19.79 -12.38 59.35
CA ALA A 76 -18.75 -12.04 60.32
C ALA A 76 -19.30 -11.89 61.74
N LEU A 77 -20.41 -11.17 61.90
CA LEU A 77 -21.07 -10.95 63.20
C LEU A 77 -21.69 -12.25 63.76
N MET A 78 -22.46 -12.99 62.96
CA MET A 78 -23.14 -14.20 63.41
C MET A 78 -22.17 -15.32 63.78
N GLN A 79 -21.06 -15.45 63.06
CA GLN A 79 -20.06 -16.50 63.28
C GLN A 79 -18.90 -16.04 64.17
N SER A 80 -18.90 -14.75 64.59
CA SER A 80 -17.83 -14.14 65.40
C SER A 80 -16.42 -14.36 64.82
N ARG A 81 -16.29 -14.34 63.49
CA ARG A 81 -15.02 -14.48 62.76
C ARG A 81 -14.85 -13.39 61.72
N ASP A 82 -13.61 -13.04 61.41
CA ASP A 82 -13.32 -12.10 60.33
C ASP A 82 -13.58 -12.77 58.97
N VAL A 83 -14.21 -12.02 58.06
CA VAL A 83 -14.49 -12.45 56.68
C VAL A 83 -13.74 -11.53 55.74
N TYR A 84 -12.79 -12.06 54.99
CA TYR A 84 -11.98 -11.27 54.07
C TYR A 84 -12.43 -11.44 52.62
N GLY A 85 -12.59 -10.32 51.91
CA GLY A 85 -12.73 -10.32 50.46
C GLY A 85 -14.07 -10.86 49.93
N GLY A 86 -15.14 -10.82 50.73
CA GLY A 86 -16.44 -11.32 50.28
C GLY A 86 -17.04 -10.41 49.21
N LYS A 87 -17.30 -10.99 48.04
CA LYS A 87 -17.77 -10.28 46.84
C LYS A 87 -19.30 -10.33 46.74
N ALA A 88 -19.90 -9.21 46.37
CA ALA A 88 -21.32 -9.10 46.10
C ALA A 88 -21.58 -8.05 45.02
N VAL A 89 -22.82 -7.98 44.53
CA VAL A 89 -23.29 -6.89 43.68
C VAL A 89 -24.38 -6.15 44.43
N ALA A 90 -24.18 -4.86 44.69
CA ALA A 90 -25.21 -3.98 45.22
C ALA A 90 -26.09 -3.45 44.08
N GLU A 91 -27.39 -3.70 44.15
CA GLU A 91 -28.37 -3.11 43.24
C GLU A 91 -28.91 -1.83 43.89
N ARG A 92 -28.75 -0.70 43.20
CA ARG A 92 -29.25 0.61 43.60
C ARG A 92 -30.74 0.76 43.29
N PRO A 93 -31.47 1.69 43.95
CA PRO A 93 -32.88 1.96 43.66
C PRO A 93 -33.18 2.35 42.20
N ASP A 94 -32.20 2.93 41.50
CA ASP A 94 -32.29 3.30 40.09
C ASP A 94 -32.04 2.11 39.12
N GLY A 95 -31.78 0.92 39.67
CA GLY A 95 -31.48 -0.30 38.91
C GLY A 95 -30.01 -0.50 38.57
N GLN A 96 -29.11 0.44 38.93
CA GLN A 96 -27.68 0.28 38.65
C GLN A 96 -27.07 -0.83 39.52
N LEU A 97 -26.26 -1.70 38.90
CA LEU A 97 -25.55 -2.78 39.56
C LEU A 97 -24.10 -2.38 39.86
N ILE A 98 -23.71 -2.47 41.13
CA ILE A 98 -22.38 -2.11 41.63
C ILE A 98 -21.68 -3.36 42.17
N PRO A 99 -20.78 -4.00 41.40
CA PRO A 99 -19.95 -5.06 41.94
C PRO A 99 -19.01 -4.48 43.00
N LEU A 100 -18.94 -5.13 44.15
CA LEU A 100 -18.17 -4.68 45.30
C LEU A 100 -17.46 -5.82 46.03
N VAL A 101 -16.41 -5.46 46.76
CA VAL A 101 -15.75 -6.32 47.76
C VAL A 101 -15.99 -5.72 49.13
N ALA A 102 -16.44 -6.55 50.08
CA ALA A 102 -16.62 -6.16 51.47
C ALA A 102 -15.50 -6.71 52.36
N HIS A 103 -15.01 -5.86 53.26
CA HIS A 103 -13.99 -6.17 54.26
C HIS A 103 -14.51 -5.84 55.67
N PRO A 104 -15.37 -6.69 56.25
CA PRO A 104 -15.83 -6.53 57.62
C PRO A 104 -14.72 -6.84 58.65
N VAL A 105 -14.63 -6.00 59.67
CA VAL A 105 -13.76 -6.16 60.85
C VAL A 105 -14.62 -6.04 62.11
N LEU A 106 -14.52 -7.01 63.01
CA LEU A 106 -15.28 -7.02 64.26
C LEU A 106 -14.73 -6.00 65.27
N LEU A 107 -15.63 -5.22 65.86
CA LEU A 107 -15.32 -4.27 66.94
C LEU A 107 -15.52 -4.95 68.28
N ARG A 108 -14.52 -4.87 69.17
CA ARG A 108 -14.53 -5.52 70.49
C ARG A 108 -14.35 -4.53 71.63
N ASP A 109 -15.00 -4.79 72.76
CA ASP A 109 -14.75 -4.05 74.01
C ASP A 109 -13.43 -4.49 74.68
N ARG A 110 -13.09 -3.86 75.80
CA ARG A 110 -11.88 -4.18 76.58
C ARG A 110 -11.88 -5.60 77.18
N ALA A 111 -13.05 -6.23 77.31
CA ALA A 111 -13.19 -7.60 77.77
C ALA A 111 -13.14 -8.62 76.61
N GLY A 112 -13.00 -8.15 75.37
CA GLY A 112 -12.91 -8.97 74.16
C GLY A 112 -14.28 -9.34 73.54
N ASN A 113 -15.39 -8.84 74.09
CA ASN A 113 -16.73 -9.12 73.58
C ASN A 113 -16.97 -8.31 72.31
N VAL A 114 -17.63 -8.93 71.32
CA VAL A 114 -18.04 -8.24 70.09
C VAL A 114 -19.14 -7.24 70.42
N VAL A 115 -18.89 -5.96 70.14
CA VAL A 115 -19.85 -4.86 70.33
C VAL A 115 -20.44 -4.36 69.01
N GLY A 116 -19.86 -4.79 67.89
CA GLY A 116 -20.30 -4.40 66.56
C GLY A 116 -19.30 -4.77 65.48
N ALA A 117 -19.42 -4.16 64.31
CA ALA A 117 -18.48 -4.36 63.21
C ALA A 117 -18.35 -3.08 62.36
N MET A 118 -17.17 -2.89 61.76
CA MET A 118 -16.89 -1.89 60.74
C MET A 118 -16.70 -2.60 59.41
N ASN A 119 -17.24 -2.05 58.33
CA ASN A 119 -17.09 -2.61 56.99
C ASN A 119 -16.60 -1.57 56.01
N THR A 120 -15.64 -1.96 55.18
CA THR A 120 -15.16 -1.18 54.05
C THR A 120 -15.65 -1.85 52.76
N LEU A 121 -16.27 -1.06 51.88
CA LEU A 121 -16.76 -1.51 50.58
C LEU A 121 -15.90 -0.88 49.47
N LEU A 122 -15.36 -1.73 48.59
CA LEU A 122 -14.58 -1.31 47.43
C LEU A 122 -15.40 -1.54 46.15
N ASP A 123 -15.61 -0.49 45.34
CA ASP A 123 -16.29 -0.58 44.04
C ASP A 123 -15.33 -1.18 43.00
N LEU A 124 -15.71 -2.30 42.38
CA LEU A 124 -14.89 -3.00 41.40
C LEU A 124 -14.93 -2.36 39.99
N ARG A 125 -15.88 -1.46 39.69
CA ARG A 125 -16.03 -0.87 38.34
C ARG A 125 -14.88 0.07 37.97
N THR A 126 -14.30 0.76 38.95
CA THR A 126 -13.19 1.71 38.72
C THR A 126 -11.93 0.97 38.27
N GLN A 127 -11.66 -0.19 38.87
CA GLN A 127 -10.54 -1.05 38.50
C GLN A 127 -10.72 -1.66 37.10
N THR A 128 -11.89 -2.24 36.83
CA THR A 128 -12.16 -2.88 35.53
C THR A 128 -12.07 -1.93 34.34
N ARG A 129 -12.52 -0.66 34.49
CA ARG A 129 -12.47 0.32 33.40
C ARG A 129 -11.06 0.76 33.03
N ALA A 130 -10.15 0.86 34.00
CA ALA A 130 -8.75 1.18 33.75
C ALA A 130 -8.07 0.02 32.99
N ASP A 131 -8.27 -1.20 33.47
CA ASP A 131 -7.76 -2.42 32.84
C ASP A 131 -8.30 -2.59 31.41
N GLU A 132 -9.59 -2.34 31.18
CA GLU A 132 -10.21 -2.39 29.84
C GLU A 132 -9.65 -1.33 28.89
N SER A 133 -9.39 -0.11 29.38
CA SER A 133 -8.80 0.96 28.57
C SER A 133 -7.37 0.61 28.15
N ASP A 134 -6.56 0.11 29.07
CA ASP A 134 -5.17 -0.28 28.81
C ASP A 134 -5.11 -1.47 27.84
N MET A 135 -5.97 -2.47 28.03
CA MET A 135 -6.10 -3.59 27.10
C MET A 135 -6.52 -3.13 25.70
N ARG A 136 -7.46 -2.17 25.60
CA ARG A 136 -7.89 -1.63 24.32
C ARG A 136 -6.76 -0.88 23.60
N LEU A 137 -6.01 -0.04 24.31
CA LEU A 137 -4.86 0.68 23.74
C LEU A 137 -3.75 -0.27 23.31
N ALA A 138 -3.45 -1.29 24.11
CA ALA A 138 -2.50 -2.34 23.76
C ALA A 138 -2.93 -3.07 22.48
N ALA A 139 -4.21 -3.45 22.37
CA ALA A 139 -4.74 -4.09 21.16
C ALA A 139 -4.63 -3.20 19.91
N ILE A 140 -4.82 -1.89 20.03
CA ILE A 140 -4.65 -0.94 18.92
C ILE A 140 -3.18 -0.87 18.47
N VAL A 141 -2.24 -0.86 19.41
CA VAL A 141 -0.80 -0.84 19.10
C VAL A 141 -0.35 -2.15 18.45
N GLU A 142 -0.84 -3.29 18.95
CA GLU A 142 -0.45 -4.62 18.46
C GLU A 142 -1.03 -4.93 17.08
N SER A 143 -2.24 -4.44 16.79
CA SER A 143 -2.87 -4.61 15.47
C SER A 143 -2.40 -3.61 14.41
N SER A 144 -1.54 -2.65 14.76
CA SER A 144 -0.98 -1.69 13.82
C SER A 144 -0.08 -2.38 12.79
N MET A 145 -0.23 -2.03 11.51
CA MET A 145 0.69 -2.46 10.45
C MET A 145 2.02 -1.67 10.45
N ASP A 146 2.02 -0.46 11.00
CA ASP A 146 3.24 0.32 11.17
C ASP A 146 3.96 -0.14 12.45
N ALA A 147 5.28 -0.20 12.39
CA ALA A 147 6.12 -0.54 13.53
C ALA A 147 6.07 0.61 14.56
N ILE A 148 5.72 0.28 15.80
CA ILE A 148 5.63 1.22 16.91
C ILE A 148 6.67 0.82 17.95
N VAL A 149 7.60 1.74 18.21
CA VAL A 149 8.74 1.53 19.11
C VAL A 149 8.82 2.70 20.08
N SER A 150 8.84 2.42 21.38
CA SER A 150 9.16 3.46 22.38
C SER A 150 10.57 3.30 22.92
N LYS A 151 11.13 4.40 23.42
CA LYS A 151 12.44 4.43 24.08
C LYS A 151 12.47 5.46 25.21
N ASP A 152 13.33 5.26 26.18
CA ASP A 152 13.61 6.22 27.25
C ASP A 152 14.44 7.43 26.75
N MET A 153 14.74 8.36 27.65
CA MET A 153 15.56 9.55 27.35
C MET A 153 17.04 9.26 27.05
N ASN A 154 17.51 8.04 27.32
CA ASN A 154 18.85 7.56 26.95
C ASN A 154 18.86 6.86 25.59
N GLY A 155 17.70 6.71 24.95
CA GLY A 155 17.56 6.02 23.67
C GLY A 155 17.46 4.50 23.78
N THR A 156 17.25 3.97 24.98
CA THR A 156 17.03 2.54 25.25
C THR A 156 15.60 2.17 24.89
N ILE A 157 15.40 1.13 24.08
CA ILE A 157 14.08 0.67 23.66
C ILE A 157 13.29 0.14 24.87
N THR A 158 12.07 0.62 25.05
CA THR A 158 11.16 0.27 26.16
C THR A 158 9.92 -0.49 25.70
N SER A 159 9.51 -0.38 24.44
CA SER A 159 8.42 -1.19 23.88
C SER A 159 8.64 -1.51 22.41
N TRP A 160 8.04 -2.61 21.97
CA TRP A 160 8.23 -3.19 20.65
C TRP A 160 6.99 -4.00 20.22
N ASN A 161 6.22 -3.52 19.24
CA ASN A 161 5.02 -4.23 18.76
C ASN A 161 5.33 -5.27 17.67
N ASP A 162 4.36 -6.11 17.33
CA ASP A 162 4.45 -7.14 16.29
C ASP A 162 4.90 -6.60 14.92
N ALA A 163 4.44 -5.43 14.50
CA ALA A 163 4.89 -4.83 13.25
C ALA A 163 6.39 -4.46 13.27
N ALA A 164 6.94 -4.08 14.41
CA ALA A 164 8.38 -3.86 14.56
C ALA A 164 9.17 -5.17 14.46
N VAL A 165 8.62 -6.29 14.95
CA VAL A 165 9.20 -7.63 14.74
C VAL A 165 9.26 -7.95 13.26
N ASN A 166 8.16 -7.77 12.54
CA ASN A 166 8.08 -8.06 11.11
C ASN A 166 9.00 -7.13 10.28
N LEU A 167 9.09 -5.85 10.63
CA LEU A 167 9.92 -4.88 9.93
C LEU A 167 11.41 -5.09 10.18
N PHE A 168 11.84 -5.22 11.44
CA PHE A 168 13.28 -5.24 11.76
C PHE A 168 13.84 -6.65 12.00
N GLY A 169 13.01 -7.66 12.20
CA GLY A 169 13.43 -9.05 12.41
C GLY A 169 13.95 -9.37 13.81
N TYR A 170 13.84 -8.44 14.76
CA TYR A 170 14.14 -8.65 16.17
C TYR A 170 12.86 -8.96 16.94
N THR A 171 12.91 -9.94 17.85
CA THR A 171 11.79 -10.15 18.78
C THR A 171 11.78 -9.04 19.84
N ALA A 172 10.64 -8.82 20.50
CA ALA A 172 10.54 -7.86 21.59
C ALA A 172 11.57 -8.13 22.70
N ALA A 173 11.80 -9.41 23.04
CA ALA A 173 12.79 -9.82 24.04
C ALA A 173 14.25 -9.52 23.63
N GLU A 174 14.54 -9.49 22.33
CA GLU A 174 15.87 -9.12 21.82
C GLU A 174 16.07 -7.61 21.73
N ALA A 175 14.99 -6.86 21.46
CA ALA A 175 15.03 -5.43 21.19
C ALA A 175 14.89 -4.58 22.46
N ILE A 176 14.00 -4.93 23.39
CA ILE A 176 13.76 -4.17 24.61
C ILE A 176 15.02 -4.19 25.49
N GLY A 177 15.40 -3.02 26.03
CA GLY A 177 16.63 -2.84 26.78
C GLY A 177 17.89 -2.59 25.92
N ARG A 178 17.79 -2.64 24.59
CA ARG A 178 18.89 -2.31 23.67
C ARG A 178 18.81 -0.85 23.20
N PRO A 179 19.95 -0.24 22.80
CA PRO A 179 19.93 1.10 22.23
C PRO A 179 19.30 1.10 20.84
N VAL A 180 18.42 2.06 20.56
CA VAL A 180 17.73 2.19 19.27
C VAL A 180 18.67 2.41 18.08
N THR A 181 19.91 2.82 18.35
CA THR A 181 20.98 3.00 17.35
C THR A 181 21.33 1.70 16.62
N MET A 182 21.01 0.52 17.17
CA MET A 182 21.19 -0.76 16.48
C MET A 182 20.38 -0.87 15.17
N LEU A 183 19.33 -0.05 15.02
CA LEU A 183 18.50 0.00 13.81
C LEU A 183 18.98 1.05 12.81
N ILE A 184 20.06 1.80 13.11
CA ILE A 184 20.48 2.97 12.36
C ILE A 184 21.82 2.66 11.68
N PRO A 185 21.95 2.88 10.36
CA PRO A 185 23.23 2.81 9.67
C PRO A 185 24.30 3.70 10.31
N HIS A 186 25.56 3.27 10.30
CA HIS A 186 26.66 3.99 10.96
C HIS A 186 26.85 5.43 10.43
N ASP A 187 26.58 5.66 9.15
CA ASP A 187 26.67 6.96 8.48
C ASP A 187 25.48 7.90 8.80
N ARG A 188 24.53 7.45 9.62
CA ARG A 188 23.28 8.17 9.95
C ARG A 188 23.00 8.27 11.46
N LEU A 189 23.97 7.97 12.31
CA LEU A 189 23.81 7.99 13.76
C LEU A 189 23.51 9.40 14.32
N ASP A 190 23.90 10.45 13.60
CA ASP A 190 23.59 11.84 13.89
C ASP A 190 22.08 12.16 13.83
N GLU A 191 21.31 11.41 13.04
CA GLU A 191 19.84 11.52 12.99
C GLU A 191 19.22 11.30 14.39
N GLU A 192 19.75 10.33 15.15
CA GLU A 192 19.24 10.02 16.49
C GLU A 192 19.52 11.16 17.48
N THR A 193 20.69 11.79 17.38
CA THR A 193 21.03 12.98 18.17
C THR A 193 20.07 14.11 17.87
N THR A 194 19.78 14.36 16.59
CA THR A 194 18.85 15.39 16.13
C THR A 194 17.43 15.14 16.66
N ILE A 195 16.95 13.89 16.54
CA ILE A 195 15.66 13.47 17.08
C ILE A 195 15.61 13.74 18.59
N MET A 196 16.60 13.30 19.36
CA MET A 196 16.59 13.45 20.82
C MET A 196 16.62 14.90 21.27
N ASN A 197 17.29 15.79 20.54
CA ASN A 197 17.26 17.23 20.83
C ASN A 197 15.86 17.83 20.59
N CYS A 198 15.18 17.45 19.50
CA CYS A 198 13.80 17.86 19.23
C CYS A 198 12.83 17.37 20.33
N ILE A 199 12.96 16.11 20.74
CA ILE A 199 12.13 15.52 21.81
C ILE A 199 12.38 16.20 23.16
N ARG A 200 13.64 16.51 23.52
CA ARG A 200 13.96 17.25 24.75
C ARG A 200 13.33 18.64 24.78
N ALA A 201 13.16 19.27 23.61
CA ALA A 201 12.44 20.55 23.49
C ALA A 201 10.90 20.39 23.56
N GLY A 202 10.38 19.18 23.77
CA GLY A 202 8.95 18.89 23.80
C GLY A 202 8.26 18.95 22.44
N GLN A 203 9.03 18.97 21.36
CA GLN A 203 8.53 19.07 19.99
C GLN A 203 8.40 17.68 19.36
N ARG A 204 7.47 17.58 18.41
CA ARG A 204 7.35 16.41 17.54
C ARG A 204 8.27 16.57 16.35
N MET A 205 9.00 15.52 16.00
CA MET A 205 9.80 15.51 14.78
C MET A 205 8.86 15.42 13.56
N PRO A 206 8.97 16.32 12.57
CA PRO A 206 8.23 16.19 11.31
C PRO A 206 8.51 14.83 10.68
N THR A 207 7.54 14.29 9.94
CA THR A 207 7.73 13.03 9.22
C THR A 207 8.81 13.20 8.16
N PHE A 208 9.77 12.27 8.13
CA PHE A 208 10.85 12.27 7.14
C PHE A 208 11.19 10.85 6.70
N GLU A 209 11.75 10.73 5.50
CA GLU A 209 12.22 9.46 4.95
C GLU A 209 13.70 9.25 5.29
N THR A 210 14.04 8.05 5.72
CA THR A 210 15.42 7.65 6.04
C THR A 210 15.60 6.15 5.81
N VAL A 211 16.76 5.62 6.14
CA VAL A 211 17.11 4.20 6.04
C VAL A 211 17.37 3.65 7.44
N ARG A 212 16.86 2.45 7.69
CA ARG A 212 17.13 1.67 8.90
C ARG A 212 17.70 0.31 8.54
N LEU A 213 18.23 -0.41 9.52
CA LEU A 213 18.79 -1.74 9.35
C LEU A 213 17.86 -2.78 9.97
N ARG A 214 17.62 -3.87 9.22
CA ARG A 214 17.06 -5.10 9.77
C ARG A 214 18.14 -5.89 10.51
N LYS A 215 17.75 -6.91 11.27
CA LYS A 215 18.65 -7.81 12.02
C LYS A 215 19.74 -8.46 11.16
N ASN A 216 19.41 -8.76 9.91
CA ASN A 216 20.35 -9.33 8.94
C ASN A 216 21.28 -8.28 8.28
N GLY A 217 21.23 -7.02 8.71
CA GLY A 217 22.01 -5.92 8.15
C GLY A 217 21.46 -5.35 6.83
N ILE A 218 20.35 -5.86 6.32
CA ILE A 218 19.75 -5.34 5.08
C ILE A 218 19.16 -3.94 5.36
N PRO A 219 19.53 -2.92 4.57
CA PRO A 219 18.92 -1.61 4.67
C PRO A 219 17.46 -1.63 4.22
N VAL A 220 16.58 -0.97 4.97
CA VAL A 220 15.17 -0.77 4.63
C VAL A 220 14.85 0.72 4.61
N PRO A 221 14.34 1.27 3.49
CA PRO A 221 13.84 2.63 3.46
C PRO A 221 12.55 2.73 4.27
N VAL A 222 12.48 3.73 5.15
CA VAL A 222 11.36 3.94 6.05
C VAL A 222 10.91 5.39 6.09
N SER A 223 9.63 5.61 6.33
CA SER A 223 9.10 6.91 6.77
C SER A 223 8.99 6.90 8.30
N LEU A 224 9.59 7.88 8.96
CA LEU A 224 9.73 7.94 10.41
C LEU A 224 9.00 9.16 10.98
N THR A 225 8.18 8.93 11.99
CA THR A 225 7.58 9.97 12.83
C THR A 225 7.96 9.74 14.29
N VAL A 226 8.39 10.77 15.01
CA VAL A 226 8.82 10.65 16.41
C VAL A 226 8.13 11.69 17.29
N SER A 227 7.51 11.23 18.38
CA SER A 227 6.74 12.06 19.32
C SER A 227 7.25 11.90 20.75
N PRO A 228 7.24 12.94 21.59
CA PRO A 228 7.58 12.82 23.01
C PRO A 228 6.53 12.01 23.76
N ILE A 229 6.97 11.20 24.73
CA ILE A 229 6.10 10.52 25.70
C ILE A 229 6.19 11.31 27.01
N ARG A 230 5.04 11.60 27.62
CA ARG A 230 4.94 12.32 28.88
C ARG A 230 4.37 11.43 29.98
N ASP A 231 4.81 11.64 31.21
CA ASP A 231 4.20 11.04 32.40
C ASP A 231 2.95 11.82 32.85
N GLY A 232 2.34 11.37 33.95
CA GLY A 232 1.15 11.99 34.54
C GLY A 232 1.36 13.43 35.02
N ASP A 233 2.60 13.82 35.29
CA ASP A 233 2.99 15.18 35.69
C ASP A 233 3.35 16.06 34.49
N GLY A 234 3.29 15.51 33.27
CA GLY A 234 3.58 16.20 32.01
C GLY A 234 5.07 16.26 31.64
N SER A 235 5.95 15.63 32.43
CA SER A 235 7.39 15.55 32.18
C SER A 235 7.69 14.58 31.04
N ILE A 236 8.69 14.89 30.21
CA ILE A 236 9.06 14.04 29.08
C ILE A 236 9.93 12.89 29.58
N ILE A 237 9.43 11.67 29.46
CA ILE A 237 10.09 10.45 29.94
C ILE A 237 10.70 9.60 28.82
N GLY A 238 10.42 9.94 27.57
CA GLY A 238 10.92 9.21 26.42
C GLY A 238 10.34 9.66 25.09
N ALA A 239 10.40 8.79 24.09
CA ALA A 239 9.85 9.03 22.77
C ALA A 239 9.18 7.79 22.20
N SER A 240 8.09 8.00 21.44
CA SER A 240 7.46 6.99 20.59
C SER A 240 7.87 7.24 19.14
N LYS A 241 8.20 6.18 18.42
CA LYS A 241 8.54 6.16 17.00
C LYS A 241 7.47 5.34 16.27
N ILE A 242 6.94 5.91 15.19
CA ILE A 242 6.15 5.17 14.20
C ILE A 242 7.03 5.05 12.96
N VAL A 243 7.24 3.81 12.51
CA VAL A 243 8.11 3.48 11.38
C VAL A 243 7.31 2.72 10.34
N ARG A 244 7.20 3.30 9.15
CA ARG A 244 6.53 2.71 8.00
C ARG A 244 7.54 2.25 6.97
N ASP A 245 7.46 1.00 6.54
CA ASP A 245 8.22 0.49 5.39
C ASP A 245 7.73 1.16 4.10
N ILE A 246 8.63 1.80 3.37
CA ILE A 246 8.32 2.46 2.08
C ILE A 246 9.03 1.80 0.91
N SER A 247 9.53 0.56 1.07
CA SER A 247 10.26 -0.18 0.02
C SER A 247 9.41 -0.31 -1.24
N SER A 248 8.17 -0.79 -1.12
CA SER A 248 7.24 -0.95 -2.25
C SER A 248 6.93 0.38 -2.95
N HIS A 249 6.83 1.47 -2.19
CA HIS A 249 6.62 2.81 -2.74
C HIS A 249 7.84 3.27 -3.56
N LYS A 250 9.05 3.11 -3.03
CA LYS A 250 10.30 3.45 -3.72
C LYS A 250 10.53 2.61 -4.97
N GLU A 251 10.24 1.30 -4.92
CA GLU A 251 10.32 0.41 -6.09
C GLU A 251 9.34 0.83 -7.19
N SER A 252 8.10 1.17 -6.82
CA SER A 252 7.09 1.66 -7.77
C SER A 252 7.50 2.99 -8.40
N GLU A 253 8.03 3.92 -7.60
CA GLU A 253 8.54 5.21 -8.08
C GLU A 253 9.70 5.03 -9.08
N GLN A 254 10.65 4.14 -8.78
CA GLN A 254 11.75 3.80 -9.67
C GLN A 254 11.26 3.15 -10.96
N ARG A 255 10.30 2.23 -10.88
CA ARG A 255 9.69 1.58 -12.05
C ARG A 255 9.02 2.60 -12.96
N ILE A 256 8.26 3.55 -12.40
CA ILE A 256 7.64 4.63 -13.17
C ILE A 256 8.70 5.50 -13.85
N LYS A 257 9.78 5.87 -13.16
CA LYS A 257 10.88 6.65 -13.75
C LYS A 257 11.55 5.93 -14.93
N LEU A 258 11.76 4.61 -14.82
CA LEU A 258 12.32 3.80 -15.91
C LEU A 258 11.37 3.75 -17.12
N LEU A 259 10.08 3.51 -16.88
CA LEU A 259 9.07 3.53 -17.95
C LEU A 259 8.98 4.91 -18.64
N MET A 260 9.01 5.99 -17.87
CA MET A 260 9.02 7.35 -18.41
C MET A 260 10.26 7.63 -19.25
N ARG A 261 11.44 7.12 -18.84
CA ARG A 261 12.67 7.24 -19.64
C ARG A 261 12.55 6.51 -20.98
N GLU A 262 11.95 5.32 -20.98
CA GLU A 262 11.72 4.52 -22.18
C GLU A 262 10.74 5.20 -23.14
N VAL A 263 9.61 5.71 -22.63
CA VAL A 263 8.65 6.48 -23.43
C VAL A 263 9.32 7.72 -24.05
N ASN A 264 10.08 8.49 -23.26
CA ASN A 264 10.79 9.66 -23.76
C ASN A 264 11.79 9.31 -24.87
N HIS A 265 12.51 8.20 -24.73
CA HIS A 265 13.42 7.73 -25.77
C HIS A 265 12.67 7.40 -27.07
N ARG A 266 11.52 6.72 -26.97
CA ARG A 266 10.68 6.37 -28.13
C ARG A 266 10.10 7.59 -28.84
N VAL A 267 9.60 8.56 -28.08
CA VAL A 267 9.09 9.83 -28.62
C VAL A 267 10.21 10.58 -29.36
N LYS A 268 11.42 10.65 -28.79
CA LYS A 268 12.57 11.26 -29.47
C LYS A 268 12.92 10.56 -30.78
N ASN A 269 12.85 9.23 -30.83
CA ASN A 269 13.09 8.47 -32.05
C ASN A 269 12.03 8.78 -33.12
N GLN A 270 10.75 8.91 -32.75
CA GLN A 270 9.69 9.30 -33.67
C GLN A 270 9.92 10.71 -34.24
N TYR A 271 10.32 11.68 -33.41
CA TYR A 271 10.68 13.01 -33.89
C TYR A 271 11.86 13.00 -34.85
N ALA A 272 12.87 12.17 -34.62
CA ALA A 272 13.99 12.05 -35.54
C ALA A 272 13.54 11.56 -36.93
N VAL A 273 12.62 10.59 -36.99
CA VAL A 273 12.02 10.10 -38.25
C VAL A 273 11.23 11.21 -38.95
N ILE A 274 10.38 11.94 -38.22
CA ILE A 274 9.58 13.06 -38.77
C ILE A 274 10.49 14.17 -39.30
N LEU A 275 11.51 14.58 -38.55
CA LEU A 275 12.46 15.61 -38.99
C LEU A 275 13.27 15.17 -40.21
N SER A 276 13.63 13.89 -40.30
CA SER A 276 14.27 13.32 -41.49
C SER A 276 13.34 13.40 -42.71
N MET A 277 12.08 13.04 -42.52
CA MET A 277 11.04 13.10 -43.55
C MET A 277 10.80 14.52 -44.06
N ILE A 278 10.60 15.48 -43.16
CA ILE A 278 10.41 16.91 -43.48
C ILE A 278 11.58 17.43 -44.32
N ARG A 279 12.81 17.17 -43.88
CA ARG A 279 14.03 17.61 -44.60
C ARG A 279 14.10 17.05 -46.02
N GLN A 280 13.70 15.79 -46.21
CA GLN A 280 13.75 15.16 -47.52
C GLN A 280 12.62 15.65 -48.44
N ILE A 281 11.39 15.85 -47.93
CA ILE A 281 10.27 16.40 -48.73
C ILE A 281 10.60 17.82 -49.19
N GLY A 282 11.19 18.63 -48.32
CA GLY A 282 11.60 19.99 -48.64
C GLY A 282 12.57 20.06 -49.82
N LYS A 283 13.46 19.07 -49.97
CA LYS A 283 14.38 19.00 -51.13
C LYS A 283 13.69 18.63 -52.45
N LEU A 284 12.55 17.95 -52.40
CA LEU A 284 11.93 17.29 -53.55
C LEU A 284 10.68 18.01 -54.06
N THR A 285 10.17 18.98 -53.31
CA THR A 285 8.88 19.61 -53.59
C THR A 285 9.07 21.05 -53.97
N SER A 286 8.47 21.46 -55.08
CA SER A 286 8.66 22.77 -55.69
C SER A 286 7.64 23.83 -55.27
N THR A 287 6.57 23.45 -54.56
CA THR A 287 5.54 24.38 -54.04
C THR A 287 5.16 24.08 -52.58
N PRO A 288 4.81 25.11 -51.78
CA PRO A 288 4.40 24.94 -50.39
C PRO A 288 3.20 24.00 -50.20
N ASP A 289 2.18 24.06 -51.05
CA ASP A 289 0.96 23.24 -50.89
C ASP A 289 1.26 21.75 -51.07
N ARG A 290 2.04 21.39 -52.09
CA ARG A 290 2.46 19.99 -52.30
C ARG A 290 3.34 19.47 -51.17
N PHE A 291 4.13 20.35 -50.56
CA PHE A 291 4.96 19.99 -49.42
C PHE A 291 4.06 19.63 -48.22
N LEU A 292 3.05 20.47 -47.93
CA LEU A 292 2.10 20.23 -46.85
C LEU A 292 1.29 18.95 -47.05
N ASP A 293 0.81 18.69 -48.27
CA ASP A 293 0.08 17.45 -48.57
C ASP A 293 0.94 16.21 -48.35
N HIS A 294 2.18 16.21 -48.85
CA HIS A 294 3.11 15.09 -48.66
C HIS A 294 3.50 14.86 -47.19
N VAL A 295 3.62 15.93 -46.39
CA VAL A 295 3.87 15.80 -44.95
C VAL A 295 2.64 15.22 -44.25
N ARG A 296 1.43 15.71 -44.58
CA ARG A 296 0.17 15.26 -43.98
C ARG A 296 -0.06 13.77 -44.25
N ASP A 297 -0.01 13.34 -45.50
CA ASP A 297 -0.25 11.94 -45.89
C ASP A 297 0.62 10.97 -45.08
N ARG A 298 1.89 11.33 -44.87
CA ARG A 298 2.86 10.49 -44.17
C ARG A 298 2.73 10.54 -42.66
N ILE A 299 2.30 11.65 -42.08
CA ILE A 299 1.96 11.70 -40.64
C ILE A 299 0.76 10.80 -40.38
N THR A 300 -0.24 10.80 -41.27
CA THR A 300 -1.39 9.89 -41.15
C THR A 300 -0.94 8.42 -41.21
N ALA A 301 -0.10 8.05 -42.18
CA ALA A 301 0.45 6.69 -42.27
C ALA A 301 1.23 6.24 -41.02
N LEU A 302 1.95 7.19 -40.42
CA LEU A 302 2.68 6.99 -39.17
C LEU A 302 1.72 6.75 -38.00
N SER A 303 0.62 7.50 -37.97
CA SER A 303 -0.45 7.35 -36.98
C SER A 303 -1.09 5.97 -37.09
N ASP A 304 -1.44 5.52 -38.30
CA ASP A 304 -2.07 4.21 -38.50
C ASP A 304 -1.17 3.05 -38.01
N SER A 305 0.15 3.17 -38.25
CA SER A 305 1.14 2.21 -37.73
C SER A 305 1.25 2.25 -36.20
N HIS A 306 1.07 3.42 -35.60
CA HIS A 306 1.09 3.61 -34.16
C HIS A 306 -0.17 3.05 -33.49
N ASP A 307 -1.33 3.24 -34.11
CA ASP A 307 -2.61 2.72 -33.61
C ASP A 307 -2.57 1.18 -33.53
N LEU A 308 -2.00 0.51 -34.53
CA LEU A 308 -1.77 -0.95 -34.48
C LEU A 308 -0.89 -1.37 -33.29
N LEU A 309 0.12 -0.58 -32.94
CA LEU A 309 0.96 -0.88 -31.77
C LEU A 309 0.21 -0.66 -30.46
N VAL A 310 -0.64 0.35 -30.38
CA VAL A 310 -1.46 0.63 -29.20
C VAL A 310 -2.51 -0.46 -29.01
N GLU A 311 -3.23 -0.85 -30.06
CA GLU A 311 -4.24 -1.92 -30.05
C GLU A 311 -3.62 -3.28 -29.70
N GLY A 312 -2.43 -3.59 -30.23
CA GLY A 312 -1.67 -4.79 -29.92
C GLY A 312 -0.99 -4.80 -28.54
N GLY A 313 -1.28 -3.81 -27.67
CA GLY A 313 -0.68 -3.70 -26.34
C GLY A 313 0.84 -3.58 -26.37
N TRP A 314 1.39 -2.95 -27.42
CA TRP A 314 2.80 -2.78 -27.71
C TRP A 314 3.59 -4.07 -27.94
N ARG A 315 2.91 -5.22 -28.04
CA ARG A 315 3.56 -6.51 -28.34
C ARG A 315 4.02 -6.61 -29.78
N GLY A 316 3.43 -5.85 -30.69
CA GLY A 316 3.71 -5.89 -32.11
C GLY A 316 2.44 -5.84 -32.95
N ALA A 317 2.57 -6.08 -34.26
CA ALA A 317 1.46 -6.27 -35.18
C ALA A 317 1.79 -7.37 -36.18
N ALA A 318 0.82 -8.14 -36.65
CA ALA A 318 1.09 -9.16 -37.65
C ALA A 318 1.47 -8.50 -38.99
N VAL A 319 2.37 -9.14 -39.78
CA VAL A 319 2.73 -8.62 -41.12
C VAL A 319 1.50 -8.35 -41.98
N ARG A 320 0.52 -9.27 -41.95
CA ARG A 320 -0.73 -9.16 -42.69
C ARG A 320 -1.56 -7.95 -42.27
N GLU A 321 -1.76 -7.75 -40.96
CA GLU A 321 -2.52 -6.62 -40.43
C GLU A 321 -1.89 -5.28 -40.80
N LEU A 322 -0.55 -5.20 -40.75
CA LEU A 322 0.17 -3.99 -41.14
C LEU A 322 0.01 -3.68 -42.63
N VAL A 323 0.12 -4.69 -43.51
CA VAL A 323 -0.12 -4.50 -44.95
C VAL A 323 -1.56 -4.08 -45.19
N GLU A 324 -2.54 -4.75 -44.58
CA GLU A 324 -3.96 -4.43 -44.72
C GLU A 324 -4.27 -3.00 -44.29
N ALA A 325 -3.78 -2.58 -43.11
CA ALA A 325 -3.98 -1.22 -42.61
C ALA A 325 -3.44 -0.16 -43.59
N GLN A 326 -2.23 -0.37 -44.13
CA GLN A 326 -1.59 0.59 -45.03
C GLN A 326 -2.20 0.62 -46.43
N LEU A 327 -2.76 -0.50 -46.91
CA LEU A 327 -3.29 -0.62 -48.27
C LEU A 327 -4.80 -0.41 -48.35
N LYS A 328 -5.53 -0.49 -47.22
CA LYS A 328 -7.00 -0.33 -47.15
C LYS A 328 -7.54 0.89 -47.91
N PRO A 329 -6.89 2.08 -47.91
CA PRO A 329 -7.38 3.24 -48.67
C PRO A 329 -7.22 3.09 -50.20
N PHE A 330 -6.34 2.21 -50.67
CA PHE A 330 -5.90 2.16 -52.07
C PHE A 330 -6.40 0.93 -52.83
N VAL A 331 -6.48 -0.23 -52.18
CA VAL A 331 -6.82 -1.49 -52.85
C VAL A 331 -7.44 -2.50 -51.88
N ALA A 332 -8.35 -3.31 -52.42
CA ALA A 332 -8.93 -4.46 -51.75
C ALA A 332 -8.91 -5.70 -52.69
N SER A 333 -9.30 -6.85 -52.17
CA SER A 333 -9.53 -8.07 -52.95
C SER A 333 -10.49 -7.80 -54.13
N PRO A 334 -10.26 -8.39 -55.34
CA PRO A 334 -9.28 -9.42 -55.68
C PRO A 334 -7.91 -8.89 -56.14
N ARG A 335 -7.68 -7.57 -56.10
CA ARG A 335 -6.48 -6.94 -56.66
C ARG A 335 -5.27 -6.94 -55.73
N LEU A 336 -5.44 -7.40 -54.50
CA LEU A 336 -4.40 -7.60 -53.49
C LEU A 336 -4.34 -9.08 -53.09
N SER A 337 -3.15 -9.67 -53.20
CA SER A 337 -2.86 -11.01 -52.71
C SER A 337 -1.75 -10.98 -51.66
N MET A 338 -1.92 -11.74 -50.58
CA MET A 338 -1.01 -11.74 -49.43
C MET A 338 -0.75 -13.16 -48.95
N THR A 339 0.50 -13.61 -49.05
CA THR A 339 0.90 -15.00 -48.72
C THR A 339 2.13 -15.00 -47.83
N GLY A 340 2.07 -15.71 -46.71
CA GLY A 340 3.21 -15.88 -45.81
C GLY A 340 2.79 -16.42 -44.44
N PRO A 341 3.75 -16.84 -43.61
CA PRO A 341 3.48 -17.36 -42.27
C PRO A 341 2.99 -16.26 -41.31
N ALA A 342 2.35 -16.66 -40.21
CA ALA A 342 2.04 -15.73 -39.14
C ALA A 342 3.34 -15.30 -38.43
N ILE A 343 3.68 -14.01 -38.51
CA ILE A 343 4.85 -13.41 -37.86
C ILE A 343 4.38 -12.15 -37.15
N LEU A 344 4.64 -12.05 -35.85
CA LEU A 344 4.40 -10.84 -35.08
C LEU A 344 5.62 -9.91 -35.19
N LEU A 345 5.43 -8.77 -35.85
CA LEU A 345 6.46 -7.76 -36.01
C LEU A 345 6.70 -7.00 -34.70
N GLY A 346 7.95 -6.84 -34.29
CA GLY A 346 8.32 -5.95 -33.19
C GLY A 346 8.07 -4.48 -33.55
N ALA A 347 7.95 -3.62 -32.54
CA ALA A 347 7.59 -2.20 -32.71
C ALA A 347 8.48 -1.45 -33.72
N ASN A 348 9.78 -1.75 -33.73
CA ASN A 348 10.72 -1.16 -34.68
C ASN A 348 10.39 -1.54 -36.14
N ALA A 349 10.10 -2.83 -36.39
CA ALA A 349 9.74 -3.29 -37.71
C ALA A 349 8.39 -2.76 -38.18
N VAL A 350 7.37 -2.73 -37.29
CA VAL A 350 6.06 -2.13 -37.58
C VAL A 350 6.21 -0.69 -38.07
N GLN A 351 7.00 0.10 -37.36
CA GLN A 351 7.27 1.49 -37.70
C GLN A 351 7.87 1.67 -39.10
N TYR A 352 8.92 0.93 -39.44
CA TYR A 352 9.63 1.12 -40.70
C TYR A 352 8.95 0.43 -41.90
N LEU A 353 8.36 -0.75 -41.68
CA LEU A 353 7.56 -1.44 -42.70
C LEU A 353 6.26 -0.70 -43.00
N GLY A 354 5.62 -0.10 -41.99
CA GLY A 354 4.42 0.71 -42.18
C GLY A 354 4.67 1.87 -43.15
N ILE A 355 5.76 2.62 -42.94
CA ILE A 355 6.16 3.71 -43.86
C ILE A 355 6.50 3.13 -45.25
N ALA A 356 7.24 2.01 -45.33
CA ALA A 356 7.59 1.41 -46.61
C ALA A 356 6.36 0.96 -47.43
N PHE A 357 5.40 0.30 -46.79
CA PHE A 357 4.16 -0.14 -47.44
C PHE A 357 3.30 1.04 -47.86
N HIS A 358 3.20 2.09 -47.04
CA HIS A 358 2.50 3.31 -47.40
C HIS A 358 3.09 3.97 -48.65
N GLU A 359 4.42 4.08 -48.72
CA GLU A 359 5.11 4.63 -49.89
C GLU A 359 4.90 3.78 -51.13
N LEU A 360 4.95 2.45 -51.02
CA LEU A 360 4.67 1.53 -52.12
C LEU A 360 3.22 1.65 -52.60
N ALA A 361 2.24 1.65 -51.69
CA ALA A 361 0.82 1.77 -52.03
C ALA A 361 0.52 3.11 -52.72
N THR A 362 1.05 4.21 -52.19
CA THR A 362 0.88 5.55 -52.76
C THR A 362 1.53 5.66 -54.14
N ASN A 363 2.74 5.11 -54.31
CA ASN A 363 3.42 5.08 -55.61
C ASN A 363 2.68 4.21 -56.63
N SER A 364 2.14 3.07 -56.18
CA SER A 364 1.35 2.20 -57.05
C SER A 364 0.08 2.91 -57.53
N ALA A 365 -0.62 3.62 -56.64
CA ALA A 365 -1.85 4.36 -56.99
C ALA A 365 -1.58 5.53 -57.94
N LYS A 366 -0.48 6.26 -57.73
CA LYS A 366 -0.15 7.44 -58.54
C LYS A 366 0.51 7.09 -59.88
N TYR A 367 1.39 6.08 -59.90
CA TYR A 367 2.30 5.84 -61.01
C TYR A 367 2.42 4.36 -61.42
N GLY A 368 2.05 3.42 -60.55
CA GLY A 368 2.26 1.97 -60.74
C GLY A 368 0.99 1.19 -61.04
N ALA A 369 0.92 -0.05 -60.55
CA ALA A 369 -0.17 -0.97 -60.87
C ALA A 369 -1.56 -0.44 -60.49
N LEU A 370 -1.73 0.13 -59.29
CA LEU A 370 -3.04 0.57 -58.83
C LEU A 370 -3.62 1.75 -59.63
N SER A 371 -2.82 2.46 -60.42
CA SER A 371 -3.32 3.48 -61.35
C SER A 371 -4.16 2.92 -62.51
N ARG A 372 -4.07 1.61 -62.79
CA ARG A 372 -4.84 0.89 -63.82
C ARG A 372 -5.86 -0.03 -63.19
N ARG A 373 -6.98 -0.31 -63.86
CA ARG A 373 -8.01 -1.22 -63.34
C ARG A 373 -7.55 -2.67 -63.27
N GLU A 374 -6.70 -3.10 -64.21
CA GLU A 374 -6.13 -4.47 -64.22
C GLU A 374 -4.89 -4.64 -63.34
N GLY A 375 -4.47 -3.61 -62.60
CA GLY A 375 -3.25 -3.71 -61.80
C GLY A 375 -3.44 -4.57 -60.56
N HIS A 376 -2.45 -5.39 -60.24
CA HIS A 376 -2.45 -6.29 -59.09
C HIS A 376 -1.23 -6.07 -58.22
N ILE A 377 -1.43 -6.14 -56.90
CA ILE A 377 -0.36 -6.19 -55.90
C ILE A 377 -0.31 -7.58 -55.29
N GLU A 378 0.89 -8.12 -55.23
CA GLU A 378 1.22 -9.34 -54.52
C GLU A 378 2.25 -9.02 -53.43
N VAL A 379 1.93 -9.38 -52.18
CA VAL A 379 2.85 -9.30 -51.06
C VAL A 379 3.10 -10.71 -50.55
N ARG A 380 4.34 -11.16 -50.66
CA ARG A 380 4.79 -12.46 -50.15
C ARG A 380 5.85 -12.26 -49.08
N TRP A 381 5.78 -13.03 -48.01
CA TRP A 381 6.86 -13.07 -47.02
C TRP A 381 7.10 -14.49 -46.55
N GLU A 382 8.34 -14.78 -46.20
CA GLU A 382 8.80 -16.10 -45.79
C GLU A 382 9.97 -15.99 -44.81
N VAL A 383 10.23 -17.08 -44.10
CA VAL A 383 11.44 -17.26 -43.32
C VAL A 383 12.31 -18.28 -44.04
N GLU A 384 13.42 -17.81 -44.62
CA GLU A 384 14.40 -18.68 -45.28
C GLU A 384 15.35 -19.25 -44.22
N GLY A 385 15.41 -20.58 -44.12
CA GLY A 385 16.14 -21.27 -43.07
C GLY A 385 15.56 -20.95 -41.68
N ALA A 386 16.41 -20.64 -40.71
CA ALA A 386 16.00 -20.38 -39.32
C ALA A 386 16.12 -18.91 -38.88
N ASN A 387 16.66 -18.02 -39.71
CA ASN A 387 17.04 -16.69 -39.22
C ASN A 387 16.94 -15.56 -40.23
N THR A 388 16.45 -15.81 -41.45
CA THR A 388 16.32 -14.77 -42.47
C THR A 388 14.85 -14.54 -42.80
N PHE A 389 14.38 -13.33 -42.54
CA PHE A 389 13.08 -12.87 -43.00
C PHE A 389 13.24 -12.26 -44.39
N ARG A 390 12.41 -12.71 -45.34
CA ARG A 390 12.36 -12.19 -46.70
C ARG A 390 10.95 -11.75 -47.03
N LEU A 391 10.81 -10.51 -47.50
CA LEU A 391 9.55 -9.94 -47.95
C LEU A 391 9.68 -9.43 -49.38
N VAL A 392 8.73 -9.82 -50.23
CA VAL A 392 8.66 -9.44 -51.64
C VAL A 392 7.32 -8.76 -51.88
N TRP A 393 7.38 -7.50 -52.30
CA TRP A 393 6.27 -6.77 -52.88
C TRP A 393 6.40 -6.79 -54.40
N ARG A 394 5.34 -7.18 -55.10
CA ARG A 394 5.31 -7.25 -56.56
C ARG A 394 4.06 -6.58 -57.11
N GLU A 395 4.27 -5.72 -58.08
CA GLU A 395 3.22 -5.03 -58.83
C GLU A 395 3.19 -5.56 -60.26
N THR A 396 1.99 -5.81 -60.78
CA THR A 396 1.79 -6.27 -62.16
C THR A 396 0.58 -5.56 -62.78
N GLY A 397 0.51 -5.50 -64.11
CA GLY A 397 -0.61 -4.86 -64.82
C GLY A 397 -0.62 -3.32 -64.72
N GLY A 398 0.52 -2.73 -64.35
CA GLY A 398 0.72 -1.28 -64.34
C GLY A 398 1.12 -0.71 -65.70
N PRO A 399 1.19 0.63 -65.82
CA PRO A 399 1.69 1.26 -67.04
C PRO A 399 3.16 0.90 -67.28
N ALA A 400 3.58 0.90 -68.54
CA ALA A 400 4.98 0.66 -68.91
C ALA A 400 5.88 1.72 -68.26
N MET A 401 6.63 1.33 -67.23
CA MET A 401 7.55 2.23 -66.55
C MET A 401 8.84 2.38 -67.37
N LYS A 402 9.17 3.62 -67.76
CA LYS A 402 10.55 3.98 -68.11
C LYS A 402 11.31 4.23 -66.81
N HIS A 403 12.59 3.86 -66.76
CA HIS A 403 13.47 3.98 -65.60
C HIS A 403 13.14 5.21 -64.73
N CYS A 404 12.93 4.99 -63.43
CA CYS A 404 12.65 6.08 -62.49
C CYS A 404 13.96 6.69 -61.99
N ASP A 405 14.41 7.78 -62.62
CA ASP A 405 15.57 8.57 -62.18
C ASP A 405 15.27 9.49 -60.99
N ARG A 406 14.01 9.53 -60.51
CA ARG A 406 13.59 10.40 -59.40
C ARG A 406 13.97 9.79 -58.05
N GLN A 407 14.96 10.39 -57.39
CA GLN A 407 15.35 10.08 -56.01
C GLN A 407 14.35 10.66 -54.99
N GLY A 408 13.15 10.10 -54.91
CA GLY A 408 12.13 10.49 -53.94
C GLY A 408 12.39 9.99 -52.51
N PHE A 409 11.66 10.52 -51.52
CA PHE A 409 11.70 9.99 -50.14
C PHE A 409 11.28 8.51 -50.07
N GLY A 410 10.26 8.09 -50.82
CA GLY A 410 9.89 6.67 -50.89
C GLY A 410 11.05 5.78 -51.34
N MET A 411 11.85 6.25 -52.30
CA MET A 411 13.06 5.55 -52.72
C MET A 411 14.12 5.48 -51.61
N LEU A 412 14.29 6.57 -50.85
CA LEU A 412 15.19 6.61 -49.70
C LEU A 412 14.75 5.62 -48.61
N VAL A 413 13.44 5.56 -48.30
CA VAL A 413 12.90 4.62 -47.33
C VAL A 413 13.10 3.18 -47.77
N LEU A 414 12.69 2.87 -49.00
CA LEU A 414 12.70 1.51 -49.54
C LEU A 414 14.12 0.98 -49.73
N LYS A 415 15.09 1.82 -50.13
CA LYS A 415 16.47 1.39 -50.38
C LYS A 415 17.40 1.49 -49.17
N HIS A 416 17.15 2.42 -48.25
CA HIS A 416 18.11 2.72 -47.18
C HIS A 416 17.49 2.67 -45.79
N VAL A 417 16.46 3.47 -45.50
CA VAL A 417 15.98 3.66 -44.11
C VAL A 417 15.40 2.37 -43.53
N ALA A 418 14.44 1.75 -44.20
CA ALA A 418 13.79 0.55 -43.68
C ALA A 418 14.78 -0.65 -43.58
N PRO A 419 15.58 -0.97 -44.61
CA PRO A 419 16.56 -2.04 -44.50
C PRO A 419 17.60 -1.81 -43.40
N GLN A 420 18.20 -0.61 -43.32
CA GLN A 420 19.21 -0.31 -42.29
C GLN A 420 18.65 -0.40 -40.88
N ALA A 421 17.43 0.09 -40.66
CA ALA A 421 16.79 0.04 -39.35
C ALA A 421 16.50 -1.39 -38.86
N MET A 422 16.36 -2.34 -39.79
CA MET A 422 16.18 -3.77 -39.50
C MET A 422 17.47 -4.59 -39.69
N GLY A 423 18.62 -3.92 -39.89
CA GLY A 423 19.93 -4.57 -40.08
C GLY A 423 20.00 -5.47 -41.32
N GLY A 424 19.26 -5.13 -42.37
CA GLY A 424 19.19 -5.89 -43.62
C GLY A 424 19.46 -5.06 -44.86
N SER A 425 19.06 -5.60 -46.00
CA SER A 425 19.23 -4.99 -47.32
C SER A 425 17.95 -5.06 -48.13
N SER A 426 17.82 -4.20 -49.14
CA SER A 426 16.72 -4.31 -50.09
C SER A 426 17.18 -4.13 -51.53
N GLN A 427 16.35 -4.63 -52.44
CA GLN A 427 16.50 -4.50 -53.88
C GLN A 427 15.19 -4.00 -54.46
N LEU A 428 15.30 -3.10 -55.45
CA LEU A 428 14.14 -2.54 -56.14
C LEU A 428 14.36 -2.68 -57.65
N GLU A 429 13.50 -3.45 -58.29
CA GLU A 429 13.57 -3.79 -59.70
C GLU A 429 12.38 -3.22 -60.46
N PHE A 430 12.67 -2.62 -61.61
CA PHE A 430 11.66 -2.10 -62.54
C PHE A 430 11.63 -2.98 -63.78
N SER A 431 10.45 -3.41 -64.17
CA SER A 431 10.22 -4.16 -65.41
C SER A 431 9.18 -3.45 -66.26
N LYS A 432 9.07 -3.84 -67.54
CA LYS A 432 8.02 -3.29 -68.43
C LYS A 432 6.60 -3.56 -67.93
N SER A 433 6.42 -4.59 -67.12
CA SER A 433 5.13 -5.06 -66.61
C SER A 433 4.85 -4.67 -65.16
N GLY A 434 5.80 -4.03 -64.45
CA GLY A 434 5.59 -3.55 -63.09
C GLY A 434 6.86 -3.40 -62.23
N LEU A 435 6.69 -3.46 -60.92
CA LEU A 435 7.71 -3.18 -59.89
C LEU A 435 7.89 -4.40 -58.98
N ALA A 436 9.13 -4.70 -58.57
CA ALA A 436 9.38 -5.62 -57.47
C ALA A 436 10.30 -4.99 -56.42
N TRP A 437 9.88 -5.02 -55.17
CA TRP A 437 10.72 -4.65 -54.02
C TRP A 437 10.95 -5.89 -53.15
N THR A 438 12.21 -6.21 -52.90
CA THR A 438 12.61 -7.31 -52.02
C THR A 438 13.35 -6.75 -50.82
N LEU A 439 12.92 -7.12 -49.63
CA LEU A 439 13.59 -6.82 -48.37
C LEU A 439 14.08 -8.13 -47.75
N THR A 440 15.34 -8.15 -47.34
CA THR A 440 15.97 -9.29 -46.65
C THR A 440 16.61 -8.81 -45.36
N THR A 441 16.19 -9.35 -44.23
CA THR A 441 16.66 -8.96 -42.89
C THR A 441 16.84 -10.18 -41.99
N PRO A 442 17.63 -10.09 -40.91
CA PRO A 442 17.60 -11.09 -39.86
C PRO A 442 16.20 -11.16 -39.22
N LEU A 443 15.68 -12.37 -38.97
CA LEU A 443 14.37 -12.59 -38.36
C LEU A 443 14.27 -11.91 -36.98
N ARG A 444 15.31 -12.05 -36.15
CA ARG A 444 15.42 -11.40 -34.83
C ARG A 444 15.29 -9.88 -34.84
N SER A 445 15.59 -9.23 -35.97
CA SER A 445 15.48 -7.78 -36.10
C SER A 445 14.05 -7.32 -36.41
N VAL A 446 13.19 -8.27 -36.77
CA VAL A 446 11.84 -8.05 -37.28
C VAL A 446 10.78 -8.62 -36.35
N GLN A 447 11.03 -9.81 -35.81
CA GLN A 447 10.10 -10.51 -34.92
C GLN A 447 10.06 -9.89 -33.52
N SER A 448 8.90 -9.91 -32.90
CA SER A 448 8.73 -9.46 -31.52
C SER A 448 9.43 -10.41 -30.53
N ALA A 449 10.18 -9.84 -29.58
CA ALA A 449 10.80 -10.60 -28.48
C ALA A 449 9.77 -11.35 -27.60
N ALA A 450 8.49 -11.00 -27.68
CA ALA A 450 7.43 -11.71 -26.97
C ALA A 450 7.16 -13.13 -27.53
N GLU A 451 7.50 -13.42 -28.79
CA GLU A 451 7.35 -14.75 -29.40
C GLU A 451 8.54 -15.69 -29.11
N GLU A 452 9.75 -15.15 -28.87
CA GLU A 452 10.91 -15.98 -28.48
C GLU A 452 10.68 -16.68 -27.13
N ASN A 453 10.00 -16.00 -26.20
CA ASN A 453 9.71 -16.54 -24.85
C ASN A 453 8.59 -17.60 -24.83
N SER A 454 7.66 -17.60 -25.78
CA SER A 454 6.60 -18.62 -25.85
C SER A 454 7.11 -19.95 -26.42
N ILE A 455 8.11 -19.91 -27.31
CA ILE A 455 8.77 -21.11 -27.84
C ILE A 455 9.75 -21.70 -26.80
N GLY A 456 10.44 -20.85 -26.02
CA GLY A 456 11.34 -21.30 -24.95
C GLY A 456 10.64 -22.06 -23.80
N PHE A 457 9.40 -21.69 -23.45
CA PHE A 457 8.63 -22.42 -22.44
C PHE A 457 8.07 -23.77 -22.94
N ALA A 458 7.76 -23.90 -24.25
CA ALA A 458 7.29 -25.16 -24.82
C ALA A 458 8.41 -26.22 -24.91
N ALA A 459 9.66 -25.79 -25.15
CA ALA A 459 10.81 -26.69 -25.17
C ALA A 459 11.22 -27.21 -23.78
N ALA A 460 11.00 -26.43 -22.71
CA ALA A 460 11.32 -26.84 -21.34
C ALA A 460 10.28 -27.80 -20.72
N ALA A 461 9.08 -27.91 -21.30
CA ALA A 461 8.04 -28.85 -20.85
C ALA A 461 8.13 -30.25 -21.50
N SER A 462 9.16 -30.49 -22.31
CA SER A 462 9.34 -31.72 -23.10
C SER A 462 10.57 -32.56 -22.71
N HIS A 463 11.20 -32.27 -21.57
CA HIS A 463 12.35 -33.03 -21.06
C HIS A 463 12.17 -33.47 -19.60
#